data_AF-A0A2R6M0V9-F1
#
_entry.id   AF-A0A2R6M0V9-F1
#
_cell.length_a   1.000
_cell.length_b   1.000
_cell.length_c   1.000
_cell.angle_alpha   90.00
_cell.angle_beta   90.00
_cell.angle_gamma   90.00
#
_symmetry.space_group_name_H-M   'P 1'
#
loop_
_entity.id
_entity.type
_entity.pdbx_description
1 polymer ?
#
loop_
_entity_poly.entity_id
_entity_poly.type
_entity_poly.pdbx_seq_one_letter_code
_entity_poly.pdbx_strand_id
1 'polypeptide(L)'
;MRILADENIVPAHVSALESAGYDVRRVGDVLEKGAGDAAVLNAASQENRVVLTYDKKDFSDTAGHPGVLLASETMAPRKLRNAVERVEQAYPELEDVVEYLSDWT
;
A
#
# COMPACT_ATOMS: atom_id res chain seq x y z
N MET A 1 9.20 -4.69 4.38
CA MET A 1 8.03 -3.90 4.81
C MET A 1 6.77 -4.77 4.90
N ARG A 2 5.78 -4.38 5.71
CA ARG A 2 4.44 -4.99 5.73
C ARG A 2 3.45 -4.10 5.00
N ILE A 3 2.55 -4.68 4.23
CA ILE A 3 1.64 -3.96 3.34
C ILE A 3 0.20 -4.36 3.63
N LEU A 4 -0.70 -3.37 3.67
CA LEU A 4 -2.14 -3.55 3.62
C LEU A 4 -2.63 -3.09 2.24
N ALA A 5 -2.94 -4.05 1.38
CA ALA A 5 -3.46 -3.81 0.04
C ALA A 5 -4.97 -3.55 0.10
N ASP A 6 -5.40 -2.48 -0.54
CA ASP A 6 -6.81 -2.12 -0.70
C ASP A 6 -7.62 -3.22 -1.43
N GLU A 7 -8.94 -3.21 -1.29
CA GLU A 7 -9.85 -4.23 -1.84
C GLU A 7 -9.73 -4.36 -3.37
N ASN A 8 -9.44 -3.26 -4.06
CA ASN A 8 -9.36 -3.20 -5.52
C ASN A 8 -8.01 -3.62 -6.10
N ILE A 9 -6.98 -3.87 -5.27
CA ILE A 9 -5.66 -4.24 -5.75
C ILE A 9 -5.73 -5.59 -6.48
N VAL A 10 -5.23 -5.62 -7.71
CA VAL A 10 -5.34 -6.80 -8.56
C VAL A 10 -4.44 -7.94 -8.03
N PRO A 11 -4.86 -9.21 -8.14
CA PRO A 11 -4.10 -10.34 -7.58
C PRO A 11 -2.65 -10.43 -8.07
N ALA A 12 -2.38 -10.00 -9.30
CA ALA A 12 -1.04 -10.02 -9.87
C ALA A 12 -0.07 -9.06 -9.15
N HIS A 13 -0.55 -7.91 -8.65
CA HIS A 13 0.28 -6.98 -7.87
C HIS A 13 0.59 -7.54 -6.49
N VAL A 14 -0.41 -8.10 -5.81
CA VAL A 14 -0.22 -8.80 -4.52
C VAL A 14 0.79 -9.93 -4.67
N SER A 15 0.60 -10.80 -5.66
CA SER A 15 1.49 -11.94 -5.91
C SER A 15 2.93 -11.50 -6.18
N ALA A 16 3.13 -10.37 -6.88
CA ALA A 16 4.46 -9.85 -7.17
C ALA A 16 5.18 -9.32 -5.92
N LEU A 17 4.45 -8.74 -4.97
CA LEU A 17 4.98 -8.29 -3.69
C LEU A 17 5.28 -9.47 -2.75
N GLU A 18 4.35 -10.42 -2.62
CA GLU A 18 4.55 -11.64 -1.82
C GLU A 18 5.76 -12.44 -2.33
N SER A 19 5.89 -12.60 -3.66
CA SER A 19 7.04 -13.27 -4.28
C SER A 19 8.38 -12.54 -4.05
N ALA A 20 8.33 -11.25 -3.69
CA ALA A 20 9.49 -10.46 -3.32
C ALA A 20 9.82 -10.53 -1.81
N GLY A 21 9.00 -11.24 -1.02
CA GLY A 21 9.19 -11.43 0.41
C GLY A 21 8.46 -10.41 1.29
N TYR A 22 7.59 -9.57 0.73
CA TYR A 22 6.74 -8.67 1.53
C TYR A 22 5.61 -9.44 2.22
N ASP A 23 5.29 -9.04 3.45
CA ASP A 23 4.07 -9.49 4.15
C ASP A 23 2.91 -8.62 3.68
N VAL A 24 2.06 -9.18 2.79
CA VAL A 24 0.90 -8.48 2.23
C VAL A 24 -0.38 -9.06 2.83
N ARG A 25 -1.24 -8.20 3.37
CA ARG A 25 -2.64 -8.52 3.69
C ARG A 25 -3.57 -7.69 2.83
N ARG A 26 -4.78 -8.18 2.60
CA ARG A 26 -5.82 -7.41 1.90
C ARG A 26 -6.82 -6.86 2.91
N VAL A 27 -7.33 -5.66 2.65
CA VAL A 27 -8.39 -5.03 3.46
C VAL A 27 -9.57 -5.98 3.68
N GLY A 28 -10.04 -6.64 2.62
CA GLY A 28 -11.17 -7.58 2.70
C GLY A 28 -10.92 -8.84 3.53
N ASP A 29 -9.67 -9.15 3.91
CA ASP A 29 -9.35 -10.27 4.79
C ASP A 29 -9.34 -9.86 6.27
N VAL A 30 -9.20 -8.55 6.56
CA VAL A 30 -9.02 -8.00 7.92
C VAL A 30 -10.20 -7.15 8.38
N LEU A 31 -10.99 -6.61 7.45
CA LEU A 31 -12.11 -5.72 7.72
C LEU A 31 -13.38 -6.23 7.03
N GLU A 32 -14.53 -5.86 7.57
CA GLU A 32 -15.80 -6.09 6.90
C GLU A 32 -15.86 -5.32 5.57
N LYS A 33 -16.53 -5.92 4.58
CA LYS A 33 -16.65 -5.33 3.24
C LYS A 33 -17.23 -3.92 3.30
N GLY A 34 -16.56 -2.97 2.65
CA GLY A 34 -16.99 -1.57 2.63
C GLY A 34 -16.60 -0.78 3.87
N ALA A 35 -15.58 -1.24 4.62
CA ALA A 35 -14.93 -0.43 5.64
C ALA A 35 -14.39 0.87 5.03
N GLY A 36 -14.66 2.00 5.69
CA GLY A 36 -14.18 3.31 5.22
C GLY A 36 -12.70 3.54 5.53
N ASP A 37 -12.14 4.59 4.94
CA ASP A 37 -10.71 4.90 4.95
C ASP A 37 -10.13 5.02 6.37
N ALA A 38 -10.88 5.62 7.29
CA ALA A 38 -10.46 5.72 8.69
C ALA A 38 -10.30 4.34 9.36
N ALA A 39 -11.12 3.35 8.99
CA ALA A 39 -10.98 1.99 9.52
C ALA A 39 -9.77 1.28 8.90
N VAL A 40 -9.55 1.47 7.60
CA VAL A 40 -8.38 0.94 6.88
C VAL A 40 -7.09 1.53 7.45
N LEU A 41 -7.01 2.85 7.62
CA LEU A 41 -5.86 3.55 8.23
C LEU A 41 -5.63 3.09 9.67
N ASN A 42 -6.68 2.96 10.47
CA ASN A 42 -6.53 2.43 11.83
C ASN A 42 -5.99 1.00 11.83
N ALA A 43 -6.52 0.11 10.99
CA ALA A 43 -6.01 -1.26 10.88
C ALA A 43 -4.55 -1.31 10.41
N ALA A 44 -4.20 -0.45 9.45
CA ALA A 44 -2.84 -0.27 8.96
C ALA A 44 -1.89 0.20 10.09
N SER A 45 -2.27 1.22 10.84
CA SER A 45 -1.47 1.76 11.95
C SER A 45 -1.29 0.74 13.09
N GLN A 46 -2.36 0.02 13.48
CA GLN A 46 -2.28 -0.98 14.56
C GLN A 46 -1.30 -2.12 14.26
N GLU A 47 -1.15 -2.49 12.97
CA GLU A 47 -0.25 -3.56 12.55
C GLU A 47 1.09 -3.08 11.96
N ASN A 48 1.29 -1.76 11.92
CA ASN A 48 2.41 -1.09 11.25
C ASN A 48 2.57 -1.55 9.79
N ARG A 49 1.49 -1.43 9.01
CA ARG A 49 1.41 -1.81 7.60
C ARG A 49 1.24 -0.58 6.72
N VAL A 50 2.09 -0.42 5.71
CA VAL A 50 1.93 0.63 4.71
C VAL A 50 0.73 0.31 3.80
N VAL A 51 -0.11 1.30 3.52
CA VAL A 51 -1.29 1.13 2.67
C VAL A 51 -0.87 1.14 1.20
N LEU A 52 -1.35 0.17 0.42
CA LEU A 52 -1.24 0.18 -1.05
C LEU A 52 -2.64 0.31 -1.64
N THR A 53 -2.87 1.39 -2.40
CA THR A 53 -4.18 1.65 -3.03
C THR A 53 -3.99 2.19 -4.45
N TYR A 54 -5.05 2.12 -5.25
CA TYR A 54 -5.16 2.86 -6.50
C TYR A 54 -5.85 4.23 -6.34
N ASP A 55 -6.53 4.48 -5.21
CA ASP A 55 -7.22 5.75 -4.99
C ASP A 55 -6.30 6.81 -4.38
N LYS A 56 -6.21 7.95 -5.07
CA LYS A 56 -5.38 9.09 -4.68
C LYS A 56 -5.99 9.90 -3.54
N LYS A 57 -7.31 9.98 -3.43
CA LYS A 57 -7.97 11.00 -2.60
C LYS A 57 -8.19 10.59 -1.16
N ASP A 58 -8.39 9.31 -0.93
CA ASP A 58 -9.02 8.86 0.32
C ASP A 58 -8.03 8.75 1.49
N PHE A 59 -6.75 8.52 1.19
CA PHE A 59 -5.74 8.24 2.22
C PHE A 59 -4.70 9.34 2.41
N SER A 60 -4.48 10.18 1.39
CA SER A 60 -3.33 11.11 1.35
C SER A 60 -3.53 12.41 2.15
N ASP A 61 -4.78 12.76 2.47
CA ASP A 61 -5.11 14.00 3.22
C ASP A 61 -5.18 13.77 4.76
N THR A 62 -4.91 12.55 5.24
CA THR A 62 -5.01 12.19 6.66
C THR A 62 -3.63 12.07 7.31
N ALA A 63 -3.36 12.80 8.38
CA ALA A 63 -2.12 12.66 9.16
C ALA A 63 -2.18 11.47 10.15
N GLY A 64 -1.01 10.98 10.58
CA GLY A 64 -0.85 9.83 11.49
C GLY A 64 -0.98 8.46 10.81
N HIS A 65 -0.70 8.37 9.50
CA HIS A 65 -0.75 7.11 8.76
C HIS A 65 0.63 6.46 8.65
N PRO A 66 0.72 5.11 8.58
CA PRO A 66 2.01 4.40 8.53
C PRO A 66 2.73 4.54 7.18
N GLY A 67 2.10 5.21 6.22
CA GLY A 67 2.57 5.42 4.86
C GLY A 67 1.53 4.97 3.83
N VAL A 68 1.49 5.66 2.69
CA VAL A 68 0.56 5.37 1.59
C VAL A 68 1.31 5.29 0.27
N LEU A 69 1.15 4.18 -0.43
CA LEU A 69 1.70 3.94 -1.77
C LEU A 69 0.56 3.95 -2.78
N LEU A 70 0.61 4.93 -3.69
CA LEU A 70 -0.34 5.12 -4.77
C LEU A 70 0.16 4.42 -6.02
N ALA A 71 -0.52 3.35 -6.40
CA ALA A 71 -0.26 2.60 -7.61
C ALA A 71 -1.27 2.93 -8.72
N SER A 72 -0.96 2.50 -9.95
CA SER A 72 -1.94 2.44 -11.02
C SER A 72 -2.29 0.99 -11.30
N GLU A 73 -3.58 0.68 -11.48
CA GLU A 73 -4.05 -0.66 -11.87
C GLU A 73 -3.35 -1.17 -13.14
N THR A 74 -3.03 -0.27 -14.07
CA THR A 74 -2.36 -0.61 -15.34
C THR A 74 -0.86 -0.86 -15.21
N MET A 75 -0.27 -0.60 -14.04
CA MET A 75 1.15 -0.79 -13.81
C MET A 75 1.52 -2.28 -13.94
N ALA A 76 2.60 -2.59 -14.65
CA ALA A 76 3.08 -3.96 -14.71
C ALA A 76 3.51 -4.44 -13.31
N PRO A 77 3.17 -5.67 -12.88
CA PRO A 77 3.47 -6.15 -11.52
C PRO A 77 4.95 -6.04 -11.13
N ARG A 78 5.87 -6.31 -12.08
CA ARG A 78 7.31 -6.15 -11.87
C ARG A 78 7.70 -4.69 -11.61
N LYS A 79 7.08 -3.73 -12.30
CA LYS A 79 7.35 -2.30 -12.09
C LYS A 79 6.87 -1.86 -10.71
N LEU A 80 5.67 -2.28 -10.32
CA LEU A 80 5.13 -2.00 -8.98
C LEU A 80 6.07 -2.51 -7.90
N ARG A 81 6.48 -3.78 -7.98
CA ARG A 81 7.43 -4.37 -7.03
C ARG A 81 8.73 -3.56 -6.94
N ASN A 82 9.32 -3.20 -8.08
CA ASN A 82 10.57 -2.44 -8.11
C ASN A 82 10.40 -1.03 -7.53
N ALA A 83 9.26 -0.38 -7.77
CA ALA A 83 8.95 0.93 -7.20
C ALA A 83 8.85 0.84 -5.67
N VAL A 84 8.12 -0.16 -5.15
CA VAL A 84 8.03 -0.40 -3.70
C VAL A 84 9.40 -0.65 -3.08
N GLU A 85 10.26 -1.45 -3.72
CA GLU A 85 11.62 -1.72 -3.25
C GLU A 85 12.46 -0.44 -3.19
N ARG A 86 12.35 0.45 -4.18
CA ARG A 86 13.10 1.72 -4.18
C ARG A 86 12.59 2.70 -3.12
N VAL A 87 11.28 2.76 -2.91
CA VAL A 87 10.69 3.56 -1.83
C VAL A 87 11.19 3.06 -0.48
N GLU A 88 11.14 1.75 -0.22
CA GLU A 88 11.64 1.16 1.04
C GLU A 88 13.14 1.44 1.25
N GLN A 89 13.95 1.45 0.20
CA GLN A 89 15.38 1.78 0.29
C GLN A 89 15.64 3.27 0.53
N ALA A 90 14.79 4.15 0.02
CA ALA A 90 14.96 5.59 0.13
C ALA A 90 14.47 6.16 1.46
N TYR A 91 13.45 5.54 2.06
CA TYR A 91 12.82 6.00 3.28
C TYR A 91 13.17 5.09 4.47
N PRO A 92 13.90 5.60 5.48
CA PRO A 92 14.12 4.88 6.73
C PRO A 92 12.81 4.59 7.48
N GLU A 93 11.84 5.51 7.36
CA GLU A 93 10.48 5.43 7.93
C GLU A 93 9.49 6.05 6.94
N LEU A 94 8.26 5.53 6.91
CA LEU A 94 7.19 5.93 5.99
C LEU A 94 5.99 6.59 6.68
N GLU A 95 6.08 6.88 7.99
CA GLU A 95 5.03 7.59 8.71
C GLU A 95 4.77 8.95 8.04
N ASP A 96 3.49 9.22 7.73
CA ASP A 96 3.02 10.41 7.01
C ASP A 96 3.66 10.63 5.62
N VAL A 97 4.29 9.59 5.04
CA VAL A 97 4.81 9.62 3.67
C VAL A 97 3.75 9.09 2.69
N VAL A 98 3.50 9.86 1.62
CA VAL A 98 2.65 9.46 0.50
C VAL A 98 3.50 9.46 -0.76
N GLU A 99 3.58 8.31 -1.43
CA GLU A 99 4.39 8.15 -2.65
C GLU A 99 3.58 7.62 -3.83
N TYR A 100 3.84 8.19 -5.01
CA TYR A 100 3.28 7.71 -6.26
C TYR A 100 4.26 6.73 -6.88
N LEU A 101 3.91 5.44 -6.92
CA LEU A 101 4.82 4.41 -7.44
C LEU A 101 5.21 4.63 -8.92
N SER A 102 4.43 5.43 -9.67
CA SER A 102 4.78 5.84 -11.03
C SER A 102 6.08 6.63 -11.11
N ASP A 103 6.44 7.35 -10.04
CA ASP A 103 7.59 8.24 -9.99
C ASP A 103 8.89 7.48 -9.65
N TRP A 104 8.74 6.18 -9.35
CA TRP A 104 9.82 5.28 -8.92
C TRP A 104 10.09 4.12 -9.91
N THR A 105 9.48 4.15 -11.11
CA THR A 105 9.60 3.03 -12.09
C THR A 105 10.85 3.09 -12.95
#